data_AF-A0A943FQX9-F1
#
_entry.id   AF-A0A943FQX9-F1
#
_cell.length_a   1.000
_cell.length_b   1.000
_cell.length_c   1.000
_cell.angle_alpha   90.00
_cell.angle_beta   90.00
_cell.angle_gamma   90.00
#
_symmetry.space_group_name_H-M   'P 1'
#
loop_
_entity.id
_entity.type
_entity.pdbx_description
1 polymer ?
#
loop_
_entity_poly.entity_id
_entity_poly.type
_entity_poly.pdbx_seq_one_letter_code
_entity_poly.pdbx_strand_id
1 'polypeptide(L)'
;MNEKTDVQVIINGKQYTICGYESSDYLQHIANHINEKFDEFKRQEAYNRLDMDMKNILLAINLSDDYFKAQKQADENRQQQGEVEQEMFRMKHEIVSRNEELKSVKEQLKQAQAKTSELEKKTIRLEAELDQKTQELLNKEKELEKKSQDIAQKEKELEQKSQDIARKDKELESKTKEVEEKNKELLRRAAAQVARPEVPQQRQAYPAAANVVRPQQQVQTGATSISQSSQPVKTVVSAAHPTASGTQSVSQAAAVTPKDDSIMSGIQPVAVDKTDNAKPAIASFEMEADPKEDGTQDSQNSARGRKNSGSRRSQSKRK
;
A
#
# COMPACT_ATOMS: atom_id res chain seq x y z
N MET A 1 -68.28 14.03 7.41
CA MET A 1 -68.82 13.20 8.52
C MET A 1 -69.16 11.85 7.93
N ASN A 2 -68.98 10.74 8.66
CA ASN A 2 -69.56 9.47 8.20
C ASN A 2 -71.08 9.59 8.23
N GLU A 3 -71.73 9.20 7.15
CA GLU A 3 -73.19 9.13 7.09
C GLU A 3 -73.67 7.90 7.87
N LYS A 4 -74.89 7.96 8.42
CA LYS A 4 -75.48 6.78 9.05
C LYS A 4 -75.97 5.83 7.96
N THR A 5 -75.47 4.60 8.01
CA THR A 5 -75.92 3.51 7.14
C THR A 5 -76.95 2.67 7.90
N ASP A 6 -78.12 2.47 7.31
CA ASP A 6 -79.18 1.60 7.80
C ASP A 6 -79.17 0.29 7.00
N VAL A 7 -79.02 -0.85 7.68
CA VAL A 7 -78.91 -2.18 7.06
C VAL A 7 -79.97 -3.11 7.63
N GLN A 8 -80.73 -3.77 6.76
CA GLN A 8 -81.65 -4.83 7.18
C GLN A 8 -80.91 -6.16 7.24
N VAL A 9 -80.91 -6.79 8.42
CA VAL A 9 -80.23 -8.05 8.70
C VAL A 9 -81.19 -9.06 9.34
N ILE A 10 -80.87 -10.34 9.26
CA ILE A 10 -81.59 -11.39 9.99
C ILE A 10 -80.69 -11.88 11.12
N ILE A 11 -81.12 -11.76 12.36
CA ILE A 11 -80.40 -12.24 13.55
C ILE A 11 -81.29 -13.23 14.30
N ASN A 12 -80.77 -14.43 14.55
CA ASN A 12 -81.46 -15.53 15.22
C ASN A 12 -82.88 -15.81 14.68
N GLY A 13 -83.02 -15.74 13.35
CA GLY A 13 -84.29 -15.97 12.63
C GLY A 13 -85.28 -14.80 12.65
N LYS A 14 -84.92 -13.63 13.20
CA LYS A 14 -85.75 -12.41 13.21
C LYS A 14 -85.10 -11.31 12.38
N GLN A 15 -85.89 -10.55 11.63
CA GLN A 15 -85.41 -9.41 10.85
C GLN A 15 -85.28 -8.17 11.74
N TYR A 16 -84.14 -7.49 11.63
CA TYR A 16 -83.79 -6.26 12.34
C TYR A 16 -83.24 -5.23 11.36
N THR A 17 -83.39 -3.94 11.68
CA THR A 17 -82.64 -2.87 11.00
C THR A 17 -81.58 -2.36 11.98
N ILE A 18 -80.31 -2.46 11.59
CA ILE A 18 -79.17 -1.93 12.34
C ILE A 18 -78.75 -0.61 11.69
N CYS A 19 -78.57 0.42 12.50
CA CYS A 19 -78.04 1.72 12.07
C CYS A 19 -76.66 1.98 12.69
N GLY A 20 -75.72 2.49 11.90
CA GLY A 20 -74.35 2.74 12.35
C GLY A 20 -73.57 3.69 11.43
N TYR A 21 -72.35 4.07 11.81
CA TYR A 21 -71.45 4.91 11.01
C TYR A 21 -70.42 4.10 10.20
N GLU A 22 -70.57 2.78 10.22
CA GLU A 22 -69.74 1.80 9.52
C GLU A 22 -70.35 1.40 8.17
N SER A 23 -69.56 0.71 7.34
CA SER A 23 -70.05 0.22 6.05
C SER A 23 -71.15 -0.84 6.19
N SER A 24 -72.01 -0.93 5.17
CA SER A 24 -73.07 -1.94 5.15
C SER A 24 -72.52 -3.37 5.25
N ASP A 25 -71.39 -3.65 4.60
CA ASP A 25 -70.72 -4.94 4.63
C ASP A 25 -70.21 -5.29 6.04
N TYR A 26 -69.68 -4.32 6.78
CA TYR A 26 -69.20 -4.54 8.15
C TYR A 26 -70.36 -4.79 9.13
N LEU A 27 -71.46 -4.03 9.00
CA LEU A 27 -72.67 -4.25 9.80
C LEU A 27 -73.31 -5.62 9.50
N GLN A 28 -73.31 -6.05 8.23
CA GLN A 28 -73.74 -7.38 7.83
C GLN A 28 -72.79 -8.48 8.36
N HIS A 29 -71.48 -8.22 8.38
CA HIS A 29 -70.49 -9.14 8.95
C HIS A 29 -70.68 -9.31 10.47
N ILE A 30 -70.95 -8.23 11.22
CA ILE A 30 -71.33 -8.31 12.64
C ILE A 30 -72.59 -9.15 12.82
N ALA A 31 -73.64 -8.94 12.01
CA ALA A 31 -74.87 -9.73 12.10
C ALA A 31 -74.63 -11.23 11.82
N ASN A 32 -73.76 -11.55 10.86
CA ASN A 32 -73.36 -12.92 10.57
C ASN A 32 -72.56 -13.52 11.74
N HIS A 33 -71.62 -12.80 12.32
CA HIS A 33 -70.84 -13.26 13.47
C HIS A 33 -71.71 -13.52 14.72
N ILE A 34 -72.70 -12.65 14.97
CA ILE A 34 -73.68 -12.86 16.04
C ILE A 34 -74.52 -14.12 15.77
N ASN A 35 -74.89 -14.40 14.51
CA ASN A 35 -75.59 -15.64 14.15
C ASN A 35 -74.71 -16.88 14.37
N GLU A 36 -73.44 -16.83 13.99
CA GLU A 36 -72.47 -17.91 14.27
C GLU A 36 -72.45 -18.23 15.76
N LYS A 37 -72.28 -17.22 16.63
CA LYS A 37 -72.33 -17.35 18.09
C LYS A 37 -73.65 -17.95 18.59
N PHE A 38 -74.79 -17.50 18.08
CA PHE A 38 -76.09 -18.10 18.39
C PHE A 38 -76.15 -19.59 18.02
N ASP A 39 -75.62 -19.96 16.86
CA ASP A 39 -75.60 -21.35 16.39
C ASP A 39 -74.56 -22.20 17.14
N GLU A 40 -73.50 -21.60 17.69
CA GLU A 40 -72.60 -22.27 18.65
C GLU A 40 -73.32 -22.61 19.95
N PHE A 41 -74.02 -21.64 20.52
CA PHE A 41 -74.75 -21.84 21.76
C PHE A 41 -75.94 -22.82 21.59
N LYS A 42 -76.65 -22.80 20.47
CA LYS A 42 -77.72 -23.79 20.16
C LYS A 42 -77.23 -25.24 20.17
N ARG A 43 -75.94 -25.49 19.84
CA ARG A 43 -75.34 -26.83 19.90
C ARG A 43 -75.15 -27.34 21.34
N GLN A 44 -75.23 -26.47 22.35
CA GLN A 44 -75.16 -26.87 23.76
C GLN A 44 -76.56 -27.08 24.35
N GLU A 45 -76.87 -28.31 24.79
CA GLU A 45 -78.18 -28.62 25.38
C GLU A 45 -78.53 -27.74 26.60
N ALA A 46 -77.52 -27.40 27.42
CA ALA A 46 -77.69 -26.53 28.58
C ALA A 46 -78.21 -25.14 28.20
N TYR A 47 -77.70 -24.55 27.11
CA TYR A 47 -78.11 -23.24 26.63
C TYR A 47 -79.59 -23.22 26.23
N ASN A 48 -80.07 -24.26 25.54
CA ASN A 48 -81.44 -24.30 25.06
C ASN A 48 -82.48 -24.21 26.20
N ARG A 49 -82.13 -24.72 27.40
CA ARG A 49 -82.96 -24.71 28.62
C ARG A 49 -82.99 -23.37 29.37
N LEU A 50 -82.09 -22.43 29.04
CA LEU A 50 -82.04 -21.11 29.67
C LEU A 50 -83.19 -20.20 29.19
N ASP A 51 -83.56 -19.24 30.03
CA ASP A 51 -84.41 -18.11 29.68
C ASP A 51 -83.72 -17.15 28.69
N MET A 52 -84.50 -16.27 28.05
CA MET A 52 -83.95 -15.37 27.03
C MET A 52 -83.02 -14.30 27.59
N ASP A 53 -83.23 -13.85 28.82
CA ASP A 53 -82.38 -12.82 29.44
C ASP A 53 -81.01 -13.43 29.77
N MET A 54 -80.96 -14.62 30.36
CA MET A 54 -79.70 -15.35 30.58
C MET A 54 -78.98 -15.70 29.26
N LYS A 55 -79.71 -16.05 28.19
CA LYS A 55 -79.12 -16.27 26.85
C LYS A 55 -78.44 -15.01 26.31
N ASN A 56 -79.10 -13.86 26.43
CA ASN A 56 -78.56 -12.57 26.03
C ASN A 56 -77.34 -12.16 26.89
N ILE A 57 -77.40 -12.38 28.20
CA ILE A 57 -76.28 -12.14 29.13
C ILE A 57 -75.07 -13.03 28.76
N LEU A 58 -75.27 -14.31 28.47
CA LEU A 58 -74.18 -15.21 28.08
C LEU A 58 -73.50 -14.79 26.77
N LEU A 59 -74.29 -14.39 25.77
CA LEU A 59 -73.76 -13.83 24.52
C LEU A 59 -72.96 -12.54 24.78
N ALA A 60 -73.48 -11.63 25.60
CA ALA A 60 -72.78 -10.39 25.96
C ALA A 60 -71.47 -10.65 26.71
N ILE A 61 -71.43 -11.63 27.63
CA ILE A 61 -70.20 -12.07 28.32
C ILE A 61 -69.19 -12.62 27.32
N ASN A 62 -69.60 -13.48 26.38
CA ASN A 62 -68.69 -14.07 25.41
C ASN A 62 -68.11 -13.04 24.44
N LEU A 63 -68.93 -12.11 23.93
CA LEU A 63 -68.46 -11.00 23.10
C LEU A 63 -67.52 -10.04 23.87
N SER A 64 -67.77 -9.84 25.16
CA SER A 64 -66.88 -9.03 26.03
C SER A 64 -65.54 -9.71 26.27
N ASP A 65 -65.54 -11.03 26.50
CA ASP A 65 -64.33 -11.84 26.66
C ASP A 65 -63.47 -11.85 25.39
N ASP A 66 -64.10 -12.01 24.22
CA ASP A 66 -63.40 -11.91 22.92
C ASP A 66 -62.83 -10.49 22.69
N TYR A 67 -63.58 -9.44 23.02
CA TYR A 67 -63.10 -8.06 22.96
C TYR A 67 -61.87 -7.83 23.87
N PHE A 68 -61.92 -8.25 25.14
CA PHE A 68 -60.79 -8.06 26.06
C PHE A 68 -59.57 -8.90 25.70
N LYS A 69 -59.75 -10.10 25.13
CA LYS A 69 -58.64 -10.90 24.57
C LYS A 69 -57.99 -10.20 23.37
N ALA A 70 -58.80 -9.71 22.43
CA ALA A 70 -58.30 -8.97 21.27
C ALA A 70 -57.59 -7.68 21.69
N GLN A 71 -58.13 -6.95 22.67
CA GLN A 71 -57.50 -5.76 23.24
C GLN A 71 -56.15 -6.08 23.88
N LYS A 72 -56.08 -7.12 24.74
CA LYS A 72 -54.82 -7.56 25.36
C LYS A 72 -53.77 -7.95 24.33
N GLN A 73 -54.16 -8.68 23.28
CA GLN A 73 -53.26 -9.05 22.19
C GLN A 73 -52.79 -7.83 21.38
N ALA A 74 -53.67 -6.84 21.17
CA ALA A 74 -53.30 -5.59 20.51
C ALA A 74 -52.30 -4.77 21.35
N ASP A 75 -52.48 -4.71 22.68
CA ASP A 75 -51.54 -4.03 23.59
C ASP A 75 -50.19 -4.76 23.67
N GLU A 76 -50.18 -6.11 23.74
CA GLU A 76 -48.96 -6.93 23.66
C GLU A 76 -48.20 -6.73 22.35
N ASN A 77 -48.91 -6.76 21.21
CA ASN A 77 -48.31 -6.49 19.89
C ASN A 77 -47.76 -5.05 19.80
N ARG A 78 -48.46 -4.07 20.39
CA ARG A 78 -48.03 -2.67 20.42
C ARG A 78 -46.76 -2.48 21.26
N GLN A 79 -46.64 -3.21 22.38
CA GLN A 79 -45.40 -3.22 23.16
C GLN A 79 -44.24 -3.82 22.34
N GLN A 80 -44.45 -4.99 21.73
CA GLN A 80 -43.42 -5.63 20.89
C GLN A 80 -42.98 -4.74 19.72
N GLN A 81 -43.92 -4.04 19.06
CA GLN A 81 -43.60 -3.06 18.03
C GLN A 81 -42.70 -1.93 18.56
N GLY A 82 -42.99 -1.39 19.75
CA GLY A 82 -42.16 -0.36 20.38
C GLY A 82 -40.77 -0.86 20.80
N GLU A 83 -40.64 -2.12 21.19
CA GLU A 83 -39.33 -2.75 21.48
C GLU A 83 -38.51 -2.95 20.19
N VAL A 84 -39.14 -3.45 19.13
CA VAL A 84 -38.52 -3.61 17.79
C VAL A 84 -38.13 -2.26 17.18
N GLU A 85 -38.94 -1.21 17.36
CA GLU A 85 -38.61 0.15 16.90
C GLU A 85 -37.40 0.73 17.64
N GLN A 86 -37.27 0.49 18.95
CA GLN A 86 -36.08 0.87 19.71
C GLN A 86 -34.82 0.10 19.28
N GLU A 87 -34.94 -1.20 19.01
CA GLU A 87 -33.82 -2.00 18.50
C GLU A 87 -33.41 -1.55 17.08
N MET A 88 -34.39 -1.29 16.21
CA MET A 88 -34.16 -0.72 14.87
C MET A 88 -33.45 0.64 14.96
N PHE A 89 -33.84 1.51 15.90
CA PHE A 89 -33.18 2.81 16.11
C PHE A 89 -31.72 2.64 16.56
N ARG A 90 -31.46 1.73 17.51
CA ARG A 90 -30.09 1.40 17.97
C ARG A 90 -29.24 0.88 16.81
N MET A 91 -29.76 -0.09 16.05
CA MET A 91 -29.06 -0.69 14.90
C MET A 91 -28.80 0.36 13.81
N LYS A 92 -29.77 1.24 13.51
CA LYS A 92 -29.59 2.36 12.58
C LYS A 92 -28.47 3.28 13.02
N HIS A 93 -28.36 3.59 14.32
CA HIS A 93 -27.26 4.40 14.84
C HIS A 93 -25.91 3.69 14.71
N GLU A 94 -25.82 2.40 15.04
CA GLU A 94 -24.57 1.63 14.86
C GLU A 94 -24.14 1.58 13.39
N ILE A 95 -25.08 1.39 12.47
CA ILE A 95 -24.82 1.43 11.01
C ILE A 95 -24.30 2.81 10.58
N VAL A 96 -24.84 3.91 11.11
CA VAL A 96 -24.33 5.27 10.82
C VAL A 96 -22.91 5.43 11.33
N SER A 97 -22.62 5.09 12.58
CA SER A 97 -21.28 5.19 13.17
C SER A 97 -20.26 4.30 12.42
N ARG A 98 -20.63 3.07 12.06
CA ARG A 98 -19.79 2.18 11.22
C ARG A 98 -19.55 2.73 9.82
N ASN A 99 -20.53 3.41 9.23
CA ASN A 99 -20.35 4.08 7.94
C ASN A 99 -19.41 5.30 8.03
N GLU A 100 -19.39 6.01 9.16
CA GLU A 100 -18.43 7.09 9.42
C GLU A 100 -17.01 6.55 9.64
N GLU A 101 -16.86 5.48 10.43
CA GLU A 101 -15.60 4.73 10.58
C GLU A 101 -15.07 4.24 9.23
N LEU A 102 -15.93 3.61 8.42
CA LEU A 102 -15.57 3.12 7.07
C LEU A 102 -15.15 4.26 6.14
N LYS A 103 -15.81 5.42 6.18
CA LYS A 103 -15.39 6.61 5.41
C LYS A 103 -13.99 7.08 5.84
N SER A 104 -13.74 7.16 7.15
CA SER A 104 -12.43 7.54 7.70
C SER A 104 -11.32 6.57 7.27
N VAL A 105 -11.53 5.27 7.44
CA VAL A 105 -10.57 4.22 7.05
C VAL A 105 -10.33 4.23 5.53
N LYS A 106 -11.37 4.45 4.72
CA LYS A 106 -11.24 4.53 3.25
C LYS A 106 -10.41 5.73 2.80
N GLU A 107 -10.53 6.88 3.46
CA GLU A 107 -9.70 8.05 3.17
C GLU A 107 -8.25 7.84 3.63
N GLN A 108 -8.03 7.23 4.80
CA GLN A 108 -6.67 6.83 5.24
C GLN A 108 -6.01 5.84 4.26
N LEU A 109 -6.76 4.85 3.77
CA LEU A 109 -6.30 3.89 2.75
C LEU A 109 -5.89 4.60 1.47
N LYS A 110 -6.70 5.56 0.99
CA LYS A 110 -6.40 6.37 -0.20
C LYS A 110 -5.15 7.22 -0.02
N GLN A 111 -4.95 7.81 1.15
CA GLN A 111 -3.72 8.56 1.49
C GLN A 111 -2.49 7.64 1.56
N ALA A 112 -2.62 6.43 2.11
CA ALA A 112 -1.55 5.44 2.13
C ALA A 112 -1.18 4.96 0.71
N GLN A 113 -2.18 4.71 -0.16
CA GLN A 113 -1.98 4.37 -1.56
C GLN A 113 -1.28 5.50 -2.34
N ALA A 114 -1.68 6.75 -2.11
CA ALA A 114 -1.02 7.91 -2.73
C ALA A 114 0.47 8.01 -2.32
N LYS A 115 0.76 7.89 -1.02
CA LYS A 115 2.14 7.87 -0.48
C LYS A 115 2.95 6.71 -1.06
N THR A 116 2.36 5.53 -1.21
CA THR A 116 3.01 4.35 -1.81
C THR A 116 3.38 4.63 -3.26
N SER A 117 2.44 5.14 -4.07
CA SER A 117 2.71 5.51 -5.48
C SER A 117 3.77 6.62 -5.63
N GLU A 118 3.85 7.56 -4.69
CA GLU A 118 4.93 8.56 -4.67
C GLU A 118 6.29 7.95 -4.32
N LEU A 119 6.33 7.02 -3.37
CA LEU A 119 7.56 6.31 -2.99
C LEU A 119 8.03 5.40 -4.13
N GLU A 120 7.15 4.63 -4.77
CA GLU A 120 7.45 3.84 -5.97
C GLU A 120 8.08 4.70 -7.08
N LYS A 121 7.49 5.87 -7.37
CA LYS A 121 8.05 6.82 -8.36
C LYS A 121 9.42 7.37 -7.95
N LYS A 122 9.70 7.53 -6.65
CA LYS A 122 11.02 7.95 -6.16
C LYS A 122 12.03 6.80 -6.27
N THR A 123 11.65 5.58 -5.92
CA THR A 123 12.48 4.38 -6.09
C THR A 123 12.90 4.18 -7.54
N ILE A 124 11.94 4.18 -8.49
CA ILE A 124 12.23 4.02 -9.93
C ILE A 124 13.18 5.12 -10.44
N ARG A 125 13.05 6.36 -9.96
CA ARG A 125 13.96 7.47 -10.33
C ARG A 125 15.38 7.24 -9.79
N LEU A 126 15.51 6.82 -8.54
CA LEU A 126 16.80 6.56 -7.90
C LEU A 126 17.49 5.32 -8.51
N GLU A 127 16.74 4.28 -8.84
CA GLU A 127 17.23 3.11 -9.57
C GLU A 127 17.76 3.52 -10.96
N ALA A 128 17.01 4.31 -11.72
CA ALA A 128 17.46 4.82 -13.02
C ALA A 128 18.69 5.73 -12.92
N GLU A 129 18.80 6.55 -11.87
CA GLU A 129 19.98 7.38 -11.62
C GLU A 129 21.21 6.53 -11.25
N LEU A 130 21.04 5.48 -10.43
CA LEU A 130 22.09 4.52 -10.10
C LEU A 130 22.54 3.72 -11.32
N ASP A 131 21.62 3.29 -12.19
CA ASP A 131 21.95 2.62 -13.45
C ASP A 131 22.74 3.55 -14.37
N GLN A 132 22.34 4.82 -14.50
CA GLN A 132 23.09 5.81 -15.26
C GLN A 132 24.51 5.98 -14.69
N LYS A 133 24.65 6.11 -13.37
CA LYS A 133 25.96 6.27 -12.71
C LYS A 133 26.83 5.03 -12.86
N THR A 134 26.24 3.83 -12.82
CA THR A 134 26.93 2.57 -13.10
C THR A 134 27.45 2.52 -14.53
N GLN A 135 26.65 2.93 -15.52
CA GLN A 135 27.09 3.02 -16.93
C GLN A 135 28.17 4.09 -17.15
N GLU A 136 28.06 5.26 -16.49
CA GLU A 136 29.11 6.29 -16.51
C GLU A 136 30.44 5.78 -15.94
N LEU A 137 30.40 5.00 -14.85
CA LEU A 137 31.59 4.38 -14.25
C LEU A 137 32.18 3.30 -15.16
N LEU A 138 31.36 2.38 -15.69
CA LEU A 138 31.79 1.34 -16.64
C LEU A 138 32.48 1.93 -17.88
N ASN A 139 31.98 3.06 -18.39
CA ASN A 139 32.58 3.76 -19.52
C ASN A 139 33.92 4.42 -19.13
N LYS A 140 34.02 5.03 -17.94
CA LYS A 140 35.29 5.56 -17.41
C LYS A 140 36.33 4.47 -17.18
N GLU A 141 35.91 3.31 -16.68
CA GLU A 141 36.78 2.14 -16.46
C GLU A 141 37.36 1.63 -17.78
N LYS A 142 36.53 1.46 -18.82
CA LYS A 142 37.01 1.12 -20.19
C LYS A 142 38.00 2.14 -20.74
N GLU A 143 37.79 3.43 -20.49
CA GLU A 143 38.71 4.49 -20.92
C GLU A 143 40.03 4.52 -20.13
N LEU A 144 40.00 4.16 -18.83
CA LEU A 144 41.21 3.98 -18.02
C LEU A 144 41.99 2.73 -18.46
N GLU A 145 41.30 1.63 -18.77
CA GLU A 145 41.91 0.39 -19.24
C GLU A 145 42.66 0.60 -20.57
N LYS A 146 42.04 1.29 -21.55
CA LYS A 146 42.75 1.70 -22.80
C LYS A 146 44.01 2.51 -22.52
N LYS A 147 43.92 3.52 -21.65
CA LYS A 147 45.07 4.37 -21.29
C LYS A 147 46.17 3.58 -20.57
N SER A 148 45.80 2.60 -19.75
CA SER A 148 46.74 1.66 -19.11
C SER A 148 47.49 0.84 -20.16
N GLN A 149 46.78 0.31 -21.17
CA GLN A 149 47.37 -0.44 -22.29
C GLN A 149 48.29 0.46 -23.16
N ASP A 150 47.89 1.70 -23.46
CA ASP A 150 48.73 2.68 -24.16
C ASP A 150 50.02 3.01 -23.40
N ILE A 151 49.94 3.12 -22.06
CA ILE A 151 51.11 3.33 -21.19
C ILE A 151 52.03 2.11 -21.23
N ALA A 152 51.49 0.91 -21.04
CA ALA A 152 52.27 -0.34 -21.08
C ALA A 152 52.96 -0.56 -22.46
N GLN A 153 52.31 -0.17 -23.56
CA GLN A 153 52.95 -0.17 -24.87
C GLN A 153 54.12 0.83 -24.94
N LYS A 154 53.92 2.07 -24.48
CA LYS A 154 54.97 3.10 -24.48
C LYS A 154 56.15 2.74 -23.58
N GLU A 155 55.90 2.11 -22.43
CA GLU A 155 56.95 1.58 -21.56
C GLU A 155 57.77 0.50 -22.27
N LYS A 156 57.12 -0.42 -22.99
CA LYS A 156 57.80 -1.43 -23.81
C LYS A 156 58.64 -0.81 -24.94
N GLU A 157 58.13 0.23 -25.60
CA GLU A 157 58.89 0.97 -26.63
C GLU A 157 60.08 1.74 -26.04
N LEU A 158 59.94 2.32 -24.84
CA LEU A 158 61.03 2.99 -24.12
C LEU A 158 62.10 1.98 -23.69
N GLU A 159 61.71 0.82 -23.18
CA GLU A 159 62.63 -0.27 -22.82
C GLU A 159 63.41 -0.78 -24.04
N GLN A 160 62.74 -0.98 -25.18
CA GLN A 160 63.42 -1.34 -26.43
C GLN A 160 64.44 -0.26 -26.87
N LYS A 161 64.05 1.02 -26.83
CA LYS A 161 64.95 2.15 -27.16
C LYS A 161 66.14 2.22 -26.20
N SER A 162 65.93 1.96 -24.90
CA SER A 162 66.97 1.89 -23.88
C SER A 162 67.99 0.77 -24.19
N GLN A 163 67.49 -0.43 -24.54
CA GLN A 163 68.35 -1.56 -24.93
C GLN A 163 69.13 -1.29 -26.23
N ASP A 164 68.53 -0.62 -27.21
CA ASP A 164 69.21 -0.25 -28.45
C ASP A 164 70.25 0.86 -28.24
N ILE A 165 70.03 1.81 -27.33
CA ILE A 165 71.05 2.77 -26.87
C ILE A 165 72.22 2.00 -26.23
N ALA A 166 71.94 1.12 -25.26
CA ALA A 166 72.98 0.33 -24.58
C ALA A 166 73.77 -0.60 -25.52
N ARG A 167 73.18 -1.04 -26.64
CA ARG A 167 73.90 -1.75 -27.73
C ARG A 167 74.81 -0.81 -28.52
N LYS A 168 74.30 0.37 -28.92
CA LYS A 168 75.09 1.38 -29.64
C LYS A 168 76.25 1.91 -28.80
N ASP A 169 76.06 2.09 -27.50
CA ASP A 169 77.13 2.51 -26.59
C ASP A 169 78.27 1.48 -26.53
N LYS A 170 77.94 0.18 -26.45
CA LYS A 170 78.94 -0.91 -26.56
C LYS A 170 79.65 -0.93 -27.92
N GLU A 171 78.91 -0.68 -29.00
CA GLU A 171 79.49 -0.60 -30.35
C GLU A 171 80.44 0.61 -30.47
N LEU A 172 80.05 1.78 -29.96
CA LEU A 172 80.88 2.97 -29.89
C LEU A 172 82.13 2.74 -29.02
N GLU A 173 82.01 2.06 -27.88
CA GLU A 173 83.14 1.70 -27.03
C GLU A 173 84.13 0.79 -27.79
N SER A 174 83.63 -0.18 -28.57
CA SER A 174 84.47 -1.04 -29.40
C SER A 174 85.19 -0.29 -30.53
N LYS A 175 84.50 0.63 -31.22
CA LYS A 175 85.08 1.50 -32.26
C LYS A 175 86.08 2.49 -31.67
N THR A 176 85.84 2.99 -30.46
CA THR A 176 86.77 3.89 -29.74
C THR A 176 88.09 3.17 -29.45
N LYS A 177 88.02 1.92 -28.97
CA LYS A 177 89.21 1.06 -28.78
C LYS A 177 89.96 0.80 -30.09
N GLU A 178 89.24 0.49 -31.18
CA GLU A 178 89.84 0.29 -32.50
C GLU A 178 90.53 1.57 -33.04
N VAL A 179 89.93 2.75 -32.83
CA VAL A 179 90.52 4.05 -33.18
C VAL A 179 91.73 4.37 -32.31
N GLU A 180 91.71 4.06 -31.02
CA GLU A 180 92.89 4.20 -30.15
C GLU A 180 94.05 3.29 -30.60
N GLU A 181 93.78 2.05 -30.98
CA GLU A 181 94.79 1.13 -31.53
C GLU A 181 95.35 1.66 -32.85
N LYS A 182 94.49 2.11 -33.78
CA LYS A 182 94.91 2.74 -35.04
C LYS A 182 95.71 4.03 -34.82
N ASN A 183 95.39 4.82 -33.79
CA ASN A 183 96.17 6.01 -33.43
C ASN A 183 97.54 5.62 -32.83
N LYS A 184 97.62 4.58 -32.00
CA LYS A 184 98.91 4.04 -31.51
C LYS A 184 99.77 3.52 -32.67
N GLU A 185 99.17 2.84 -33.64
CA GLU A 185 99.82 2.37 -34.88
C GLU A 185 100.33 3.56 -35.74
N LEU A 186 99.52 4.62 -35.90
CA LEU A 186 99.90 5.84 -36.61
C LEU A 186 101.03 6.60 -35.90
N LEU A 187 101.01 6.75 -34.57
CA LEU A 187 102.12 7.32 -33.81
C LEU A 187 103.41 6.50 -33.98
N ARG A 188 103.31 5.17 -33.99
CA ARG A 188 104.45 4.27 -34.25
C ARG A 188 105.03 4.47 -35.66
N ARG A 189 104.17 4.69 -36.66
CA ARG A 189 104.57 5.02 -38.04
C ARG A 189 105.20 6.42 -38.16
N ALA A 190 104.66 7.41 -37.45
CA ALA A 190 105.20 8.78 -37.44
C ALA A 190 106.57 8.84 -36.75
N ALA A 191 106.73 8.14 -35.61
CA ALA A 191 108.00 8.02 -34.91
C ALA A 191 109.09 7.32 -35.77
N ALA A 192 108.70 6.43 -36.69
CA ALA A 192 109.63 5.79 -37.62
C ALA A 192 110.11 6.70 -38.78
N GLN A 193 109.48 7.86 -39.01
CA GLN A 193 109.87 8.80 -40.08
C GLN A 193 110.77 9.95 -39.61
N VAL A 194 110.92 10.17 -38.29
CA VAL A 194 111.69 11.30 -37.74
C VAL A 194 112.82 10.79 -36.85
N ALA A 195 113.92 10.36 -37.47
CA ALA A 195 115.12 9.88 -36.80
C ALA A 195 116.38 10.67 -37.22
N ARG A 196 116.47 11.95 -36.82
CA ARG A 196 117.77 12.62 -36.60
C ARG A 196 117.64 13.80 -35.61
N PRO A 197 118.62 14.06 -34.73
CA PRO A 197 118.38 14.84 -33.52
C PRO A 197 119.10 16.21 -33.45
N GLU A 198 118.70 17.02 -32.46
CA GLU A 198 119.57 17.89 -31.64
C GLU A 198 120.25 19.15 -32.28
N VAL A 199 120.60 20.27 -31.60
CA VAL A 199 120.55 20.73 -30.18
C VAL A 199 120.20 22.29 -30.12
N PRO A 200 120.61 23.20 -29.17
CA PRO A 200 119.67 24.20 -28.61
C PRO A 200 120.08 25.69 -28.77
N GLN A 201 119.35 26.61 -28.12
CA GLN A 201 119.97 27.71 -27.35
C GLN A 201 119.05 28.25 -26.23
N GLN A 202 119.58 29.15 -25.39
CA GLN A 202 119.31 29.20 -23.94
C GLN A 202 119.14 30.65 -23.42
N ARG A 203 118.34 30.84 -22.34
CA ARG A 203 118.24 31.97 -21.35
C ARG A 203 116.77 32.42 -21.13
N GLN A 204 116.29 32.86 -19.94
CA GLN A 204 116.88 32.95 -18.58
C GLN A 204 115.80 33.13 -17.49
N ALA A 205 116.14 32.77 -16.22
CA ALA A 205 115.54 33.23 -14.94
C ALA A 205 114.05 32.88 -14.64
N TYR A 206 113.56 32.70 -13.39
CA TYR A 206 114.11 32.38 -12.04
C TYR A 206 112.92 31.82 -11.15
N PRO A 207 113.03 31.47 -9.84
CA PRO A 207 112.57 30.13 -9.41
C PRO A 207 111.42 30.03 -8.38
N ALA A 208 110.99 28.77 -8.17
CA ALA A 208 110.60 28.12 -6.91
C ALA A 208 109.25 28.43 -6.18
N ALA A 209 108.46 27.34 -6.08
CA ALA A 209 107.91 26.74 -4.86
C ALA A 209 106.60 27.26 -4.19
N ALA A 210 105.61 26.35 -4.23
CA ALA A 210 104.80 25.83 -3.12
C ALA A 210 103.65 26.66 -2.48
N ASN A 211 102.46 26.06 -2.56
CA ASN A 211 101.31 26.06 -1.64
C ASN A 211 101.28 27.06 -0.46
N VAL A 212 100.14 27.75 -0.26
CA VAL A 212 99.25 27.57 0.92
C VAL A 212 97.96 28.41 0.83
N VAL A 213 96.80 27.73 0.99
CA VAL A 213 95.52 28.17 1.62
C VAL A 213 94.67 29.33 1.04
N ARG A 214 93.37 29.20 1.33
CA ARG A 214 92.17 29.97 0.92
C ARG A 214 91.46 30.53 2.17
N PRO A 215 90.75 31.67 2.09
CA PRO A 215 89.48 31.86 2.85
C PRO A 215 88.29 32.13 1.87
N GLN A 216 87.08 31.59 2.04
CA GLN A 216 86.07 31.74 3.12
C GLN A 216 85.44 33.15 3.15
N GLN A 217 84.12 33.35 3.31
CA GLN A 217 83.21 32.95 4.41
C GLN A 217 81.71 33.02 3.95
N GLN A 218 80.65 32.49 4.61
CA GLN A 218 80.52 31.73 5.88
C GLN A 218 79.18 30.96 6.04
N VAL A 219 79.21 29.88 6.85
CA VAL A 219 78.25 29.26 7.84
C VAL A 219 76.70 29.36 7.69
N GLN A 220 75.86 28.48 8.27
CA GLN A 220 76.03 27.67 9.50
C GLN A 220 75.20 26.35 9.54
N THR A 221 75.56 25.47 10.48
CA THR A 221 75.05 24.08 10.64
C THR A 221 74.42 23.84 12.03
N GLY A 222 73.48 22.88 12.14
CA GLY A 222 73.06 22.29 13.42
C GLY A 222 72.13 21.08 13.25
N ALA A 223 72.52 19.90 13.77
CA ALA A 223 71.74 18.65 13.74
C ALA A 223 71.00 18.42 15.09
N THR A 224 69.92 17.63 15.20
CA THR A 224 69.92 16.18 15.58
C THR A 224 68.51 15.83 16.10
N SER A 225 67.82 14.68 15.93
CA SER A 225 67.82 13.54 14.97
C SER A 225 66.54 12.67 15.25
N ILE A 226 66.44 11.42 14.74
CA ILE A 226 65.44 10.35 15.09
C ILE A 226 64.01 10.55 14.51
N SER A 227 63.35 9.64 13.77
CA SER A 227 63.67 8.24 13.38
C SER A 227 62.98 7.76 12.07
N GLN A 228 63.60 6.78 11.39
CA GLN A 228 63.10 5.57 10.67
C GLN A 228 61.66 5.50 10.07
N SER A 229 61.36 4.75 8.97
CA SER A 229 62.14 4.10 7.89
C SER A 229 61.22 3.55 6.76
N SER A 230 61.79 3.43 5.54
CA SER A 230 61.57 2.43 4.45
C SER A 230 60.18 1.83 4.07
N GLN A 231 59.92 1.78 2.76
CA GLN A 231 59.02 0.83 2.05
C GLN A 231 59.83 -0.43 1.58
N PRO A 232 59.35 -1.44 0.79
CA PRO A 232 58.04 -1.64 0.10
C PRO A 232 57.46 -3.10 0.11
N VAL A 233 56.58 -3.39 -0.86
CA VAL A 233 55.63 -4.53 -1.06
C VAL A 233 56.26 -5.91 -1.39
N LYS A 234 55.72 -7.04 -0.85
CA LYS A 234 55.15 -8.22 -1.61
C LYS A 234 54.97 -9.58 -0.85
N THR A 235 53.70 -10.02 -0.79
CA THR A 235 53.10 -11.38 -1.04
C THR A 235 53.30 -12.65 -0.15
N VAL A 236 52.18 -13.40 -0.05
CA VAL A 236 51.89 -14.86 0.15
C VAL A 236 51.83 -15.55 1.55
N VAL A 237 50.78 -16.39 1.66
CA VAL A 237 50.52 -17.62 2.47
C VAL A 237 49.68 -17.53 3.78
N SER A 238 48.61 -18.33 3.75
CA SER A 238 47.62 -18.82 4.72
C SER A 238 47.90 -18.84 6.24
N ALA A 239 46.86 -18.59 7.04
CA ALA A 239 46.09 -19.60 7.80
C ALA A 239 45.52 -19.12 9.17
N ALA A 240 44.38 -19.71 9.55
CA ALA A 240 43.77 -19.80 10.88
C ALA A 240 42.92 -18.63 11.46
N HIS A 241 41.68 -19.01 11.77
CA HIS A 241 40.61 -18.38 12.57
C HIS A 241 41.01 -18.21 14.08
N PRO A 242 40.21 -17.57 14.99
CA PRO A 242 38.73 -17.44 14.92
C PRO A 242 38.00 -16.21 15.51
N THR A 243 36.68 -16.22 15.28
CA THR A 243 35.57 -15.67 16.12
C THR A 243 35.51 -14.18 16.48
N ALA A 244 34.55 -13.48 15.85
CA ALA A 244 33.31 -13.04 16.52
C ALA A 244 32.23 -12.65 15.48
N SER A 245 31.09 -13.33 15.49
CA SER A 245 29.94 -13.11 14.58
C SER A 245 28.80 -12.37 15.30
N GLY A 246 28.09 -11.47 14.61
CA GLY A 246 27.06 -10.64 15.24
C GLY A 246 26.08 -9.93 14.32
N THR A 247 25.70 -10.53 13.20
CA THR A 247 24.50 -10.12 12.42
C THR A 247 23.58 -11.31 12.24
N GLN A 248 22.26 -11.11 12.39
CA GLN A 248 21.27 -12.02 11.82
C GLN A 248 20.11 -11.23 11.21
N SER A 249 19.67 -11.73 10.06
CA SER A 249 18.60 -11.17 9.24
C SER A 249 17.30 -11.97 9.41
N VAL A 250 16.22 -11.34 8.98
CA VAL A 250 14.87 -11.88 8.76
C VAL A 250 14.85 -13.30 8.14
N SER A 251 13.97 -14.20 8.61
CA SER A 251 13.09 -15.04 7.74
C SER A 251 12.11 -15.99 8.45
N GLN A 252 10.85 -15.91 8.01
CA GLN A 252 9.86 -16.99 7.82
C GLN A 252 9.08 -17.59 9.02
N ALA A 253 7.98 -18.26 8.66
CA ALA A 253 6.77 -18.47 9.47
C ALA A 253 6.38 -19.95 9.59
N ALA A 254 5.62 -20.28 10.64
CA ALA A 254 4.56 -21.31 10.64
C ALA A 254 3.66 -21.14 11.89
N ALA A 255 2.41 -21.63 11.82
CA ALA A 255 1.35 -21.34 12.79
C ALA A 255 1.17 -22.43 13.88
N VAL A 256 0.71 -22.02 15.07
CA VAL A 256 -0.10 -22.84 16.02
C VAL A 256 -1.16 -21.96 16.69
N THR A 257 -2.27 -22.59 17.08
CA THR A 257 -3.61 -22.10 17.52
C THR A 257 -3.68 -21.42 18.91
N PRO A 258 -4.82 -20.77 19.26
CA PRO A 258 -4.87 -19.77 20.34
C PRO A 258 -5.11 -20.34 21.73
N LYS A 259 -4.97 -19.49 22.74
CA LYS A 259 -5.51 -19.69 24.09
C LYS A 259 -6.46 -18.54 24.42
N ASP A 260 -7.63 -18.89 24.95
CA ASP A 260 -8.42 -18.02 25.79
C ASP A 260 -7.57 -17.54 26.98
N ASP A 261 -7.73 -16.29 27.38
CA ASP A 261 -7.71 -15.95 28.79
C ASP A 261 -8.73 -14.84 29.08
N SER A 262 -9.61 -15.14 30.03
CA SER A 262 -10.73 -14.30 30.42
C SER A 262 -10.27 -13.17 31.33
N ILE A 263 -10.54 -11.91 30.96
CA ILE A 263 -10.42 -10.76 31.86
C ILE A 263 -11.73 -9.98 31.88
N MET A 264 -12.74 -10.53 32.56
CA MET A 264 -13.76 -9.72 33.20
C MET A 264 -13.25 -9.22 34.55
N SER A 265 -13.09 -7.91 34.72
CA SER A 265 -13.47 -7.12 35.90
C SER A 265 -12.79 -5.75 35.85
N GLY A 266 -13.47 -4.68 36.31
CA GLY A 266 -12.79 -3.38 36.47
C GLY A 266 -13.59 -2.10 36.23
N ILE A 267 -14.91 -2.07 36.37
CA ILE A 267 -15.66 -0.80 36.50
C ILE A 267 -16.56 -0.88 37.73
N GLN A 268 -16.22 -0.12 38.77
CA GLN A 268 -17.11 0.15 39.90
C GLN A 268 -18.21 1.14 39.47
N PRO A 269 -19.42 1.06 40.04
CA PRO A 269 -20.49 1.97 39.68
C PRO A 269 -20.22 3.39 40.19
N VAL A 270 -20.33 4.38 39.31
CA VAL A 270 -20.38 5.80 39.68
C VAL A 270 -21.73 6.09 40.35
N ALA A 271 -21.71 6.94 41.38
CA ALA A 271 -22.88 7.25 42.19
C ALA A 271 -24.04 7.84 41.38
N VAL A 272 -25.26 7.48 41.76
CA VAL A 272 -26.50 8.07 41.23
C VAL A 272 -26.71 9.43 41.88
N ASP A 273 -26.51 10.51 41.13
CA ASP A 273 -27.05 11.82 41.50
C ASP A 273 -28.48 11.97 40.95
N LYS A 274 -29.37 12.59 41.74
CA LYS A 274 -30.82 12.67 41.48
C LYS A 274 -31.31 14.13 41.41
N THR A 275 -30.81 14.89 40.46
CA THR A 275 -31.47 16.14 40.01
C THR A 275 -31.21 16.37 38.52
N ASP A 276 -32.21 16.11 37.67
CA ASP A 276 -32.88 17.21 36.95
C ASP A 276 -34.02 16.69 36.06
N ASN A 277 -35.19 17.30 36.20
CA ASN A 277 -36.42 16.89 35.54
C ASN A 277 -36.74 17.83 34.38
N ALA A 278 -35.98 17.72 33.29
CA ALA A 278 -36.16 18.52 32.08
C ALA A 278 -36.47 17.62 30.88
N LYS A 279 -37.69 17.74 30.35
CA LYS A 279 -38.11 17.06 29.11
C LYS A 279 -37.27 17.58 27.93
N PRO A 280 -36.58 16.75 27.14
CA PRO A 280 -36.03 17.20 25.87
C PRO A 280 -37.17 17.52 24.90
N ALA A 281 -37.17 18.72 24.33
CA ALA A 281 -38.09 19.08 23.26
C ALA A 281 -37.71 18.31 22.00
N ILE A 282 -38.68 17.64 21.37
CA ILE A 282 -38.49 16.96 20.09
C ILE A 282 -38.34 18.06 19.02
N ALA A 283 -37.14 18.21 18.48
CA ALA A 283 -36.91 19.05 17.32
C ALA A 283 -37.51 18.37 16.09
N SER A 284 -38.52 19.00 15.49
CA SER A 284 -39.11 18.55 14.22
C SER A 284 -38.06 18.61 13.11
N PHE A 285 -37.56 17.46 12.68
CA PHE A 285 -36.74 17.36 11.47
C PHE A 285 -37.68 17.21 10.27
N GLU A 286 -37.82 18.29 9.49
CA GLU A 286 -38.67 18.29 8.30
C GLU A 286 -38.13 17.30 7.26
N MET A 287 -39.01 16.43 6.78
CA MET A 287 -38.70 15.45 5.76
C MET A 287 -38.80 16.12 4.38
N GLU A 288 -37.64 16.48 3.80
CA GLU A 288 -37.59 16.88 2.38
C GLU A 288 -38.18 15.74 1.52
N ALA A 289 -39.08 16.11 0.61
CA ALA A 289 -39.73 15.16 -0.28
C ALA A 289 -38.88 14.92 -1.53
N ASP A 290 -38.71 13.64 -1.89
CA ASP A 290 -38.01 13.26 -3.13
C ASP A 290 -38.68 13.88 -4.37
N PRO A 291 -37.90 14.37 -5.35
CA PRO A 291 -38.44 14.92 -6.58
C PRO A 291 -39.03 13.81 -7.47
N LYS A 292 -40.20 14.06 -8.03
CA LYS A 292 -40.88 13.14 -8.96
C LYS A 292 -40.09 13.00 -10.26
N GLU A 293 -39.81 11.76 -10.68
CA GLU A 293 -39.34 11.49 -12.05
C GLU A 293 -40.45 11.81 -13.06
N ASP A 294 -40.13 12.63 -14.06
CA ASP A 294 -41.07 13.05 -15.10
C ASP A 294 -40.97 12.12 -16.32
N GLY A 295 -42.04 11.39 -16.60
CA GLY A 295 -42.06 10.30 -17.57
C GLY A 295 -42.12 10.80 -19.02
N THR A 296 -40.98 10.90 -19.69
CA THR A 296 -40.93 11.25 -21.12
C THR A 296 -41.08 9.98 -21.98
N GLN A 297 -42.23 9.82 -22.63
CA GLN A 297 -42.46 8.77 -23.63
C GLN A 297 -41.85 9.17 -24.98
N ASP A 298 -40.73 8.55 -25.37
CA ASP A 298 -40.24 8.61 -26.75
C ASP A 298 -40.52 7.28 -27.47
N SER A 299 -41.38 7.34 -28.49
CA SER A 299 -41.84 6.19 -29.25
C SER A 299 -41.30 6.21 -30.69
N GLN A 300 -40.16 5.54 -30.93
CA GLN A 300 -39.71 5.27 -32.30
C GLN A 300 -39.26 3.82 -32.53
N ASN A 301 -40.11 3.12 -33.29
CA ASN A 301 -39.83 2.02 -34.21
C ASN A 301 -38.36 1.64 -34.46
N SER A 302 -38.06 0.33 -34.33
CA SER A 302 -37.33 -0.38 -35.39
C SER A 302 -37.63 -1.88 -35.40
N ALA A 303 -37.94 -2.39 -36.59
CA ALA A 303 -38.38 -3.76 -36.80
C ALA A 303 -37.22 -4.78 -36.78
N ARG A 304 -37.51 -6.02 -36.35
CA ARG A 304 -36.89 -7.23 -36.93
C ARG A 304 -37.63 -8.54 -36.58
N GLY A 305 -38.35 -9.05 -37.60
CA GLY A 305 -38.38 -10.47 -37.96
C GLY A 305 -38.90 -11.50 -36.96
N ARG A 306 -40.18 -11.87 -37.09
CA ARG A 306 -40.65 -13.25 -36.82
C ARG A 306 -41.30 -13.84 -38.06
N LYS A 307 -40.68 -14.91 -38.60
CA LYS A 307 -41.22 -15.69 -39.71
C LYS A 307 -42.41 -16.51 -39.20
N ASN A 308 -43.55 -16.41 -39.89
CA ASN A 308 -44.74 -17.18 -39.57
C ASN A 308 -44.78 -18.44 -40.46
N SER A 309 -44.92 -19.62 -39.86
CA SER A 309 -44.97 -20.89 -40.59
C SER A 309 -46.15 -21.75 -40.13
N GLY A 310 -47.21 -21.72 -40.95
CA GLY A 310 -48.11 -22.86 -41.17
C GLY A 310 -48.93 -23.42 -40.01
N SER A 311 -50.23 -23.19 -40.04
CA SER A 311 -51.18 -24.32 -39.94
C SER A 311 -52.46 -24.04 -40.73
N ARG A 312 -52.94 -25.05 -41.47
CA ARG A 312 -54.19 -25.03 -42.21
C ARG A 312 -55.30 -25.64 -41.34
N ARG A 313 -56.46 -25.00 -41.22
CA ARG A 313 -57.73 -25.74 -41.23
C ARG A 313 -58.89 -24.91 -41.78
N SER A 314 -59.86 -25.62 -42.31
CA SER A 314 -60.87 -25.20 -43.28
C SER A 314 -62.31 -25.26 -42.73
N GLN A 315 -63.27 -24.77 -43.53
CA GLN A 315 -64.74 -24.87 -43.36
C GLN A 315 -65.33 -23.84 -42.36
N SER A 316 -66.55 -23.30 -42.52
CA SER A 316 -67.43 -23.20 -43.70
C SER A 316 -68.61 -22.26 -43.39
N LYS A 317 -69.02 -21.46 -44.39
CA LYS A 317 -70.38 -20.91 -44.67
C LYS A 317 -71.31 -20.43 -43.53
N ARG A 318 -71.81 -19.19 -43.74
CA ARG A 318 -73.21 -18.73 -43.62
C ARG A 318 -73.87 -18.89 -42.23
N LYS A 319 -74.50 -17.86 -41.68
CA LYS A 319 -75.47 -16.99 -42.36
C LYS A 319 -75.53 -15.61 -41.70
#